data_AF-A0A3P6SS01-F1
#
_entry.id   AF-A0A3P6SS01-F1
#
_cell.length_a   1.000
_cell.length_b   1.000
_cell.length_c   1.000
_cell.angle_alpha   90.00
_cell.angle_beta   90.00
_cell.angle_gamma   90.00
#
_symmetry.space_group_name_H-M   'P 1'
#
loop_
_entity.id
_entity.type
_entity.pdbx_description
1 polymer ?
#
loop_
_entity_poly.entity_id
_entity_poly.type
_entity_poly.pdbx_seq_one_letter_code
_entity_poly.pdbx_strand_id
1 'polypeptide(L)'
;MFEATLSEPYELVKPTQPNAKAIPSLDPKSRVLIERVKTFFEELKRRLGNECRRTIFNSPGKLTALACGVHEATVYRVAKTQAGMVHRPIPRTKHVERNPRQRRRDALQKYGDQWGSVVRHFIHDKLRAERHVTVEDAWKELGEIHEGFRMSQTEFRDETTMD
;
A
#
# COMPACT_ATOMS: atom_id res chain seq x y z
N MET A 1 -5.24 21.92 20.82
CA MET A 1 -6.21 20.95 20.27
C MET A 1 -5.71 20.64 18.87
N PHE A 2 -5.14 19.46 18.64
CA PHE A 2 -4.53 19.12 17.34
C PHE A 2 -5.53 18.26 16.55
N GLU A 3 -6.09 18.83 15.48
CA GLU A 3 -6.87 18.08 14.49
C GLU A 3 -5.91 17.48 13.48
N ALA A 4 -5.78 16.16 13.50
CA ALA A 4 -5.09 15.43 12.45
C ALA A 4 -6.05 15.25 11.27
N THR A 5 -5.78 15.95 10.16
CA THR A 5 -6.48 15.72 8.89
C THR A 5 -6.07 14.34 8.35
N LEU A 6 -6.94 13.35 8.50
CA LEU A 6 -6.74 11.99 8.01
C LEU A 6 -6.86 11.99 6.48
N SER A 7 -5.74 11.82 5.78
CA SER A 7 -5.69 11.54 4.34
C SER A 7 -5.70 10.03 4.12
N GLU A 8 -6.73 9.53 3.43
CA GLU A 8 -6.99 8.16 2.91
C GLU A 8 -8.22 7.45 3.54
N PRO A 9 -9.02 6.74 2.72
CA PRO A 9 -10.28 6.14 3.15
C PRO A 9 -10.02 4.89 4.00
N TYR A 10 -10.22 5.02 5.31
CA TYR A 10 -10.13 3.90 6.24
C TYR A 10 -11.42 3.06 6.24
N GLU A 11 -11.31 1.73 6.14
CA GLU A 11 -12.48 0.84 6.26
C GLU A 11 -13.00 0.80 7.71
N LEU A 12 -14.21 1.31 7.91
CA LEU A 12 -14.88 1.33 9.21
C LEU A 12 -15.29 -0.08 9.64
N VAL A 13 -14.81 -0.55 10.80
CA VAL A 13 -15.33 -1.78 11.42
C VAL A 13 -16.74 -1.51 11.92
N LYS A 14 -17.72 -2.29 11.43
CA LYS A 14 -19.12 -2.17 11.83
C LYS A 14 -19.26 -2.41 13.34
N PRO A 15 -19.73 -1.42 14.11
CA PRO A 15 -19.95 -1.61 15.53
C PRO A 15 -21.13 -2.56 15.79
N THR A 16 -20.96 -3.48 16.74
CA THR A 16 -21.99 -4.44 17.17
C THR A 16 -23.10 -3.80 18.01
N GLN A 17 -23.00 -2.51 18.36
CA GLN A 17 -24.01 -1.79 19.14
C GLN A 17 -24.44 -0.49 18.46
N PRO A 18 -25.74 -0.12 18.55
CA PRO A 18 -26.33 0.99 17.80
C PRO A 18 -25.78 2.37 18.16
N ASN A 19 -25.14 2.54 19.33
CA ASN A 19 -24.61 3.82 19.81
C ASN A 19 -23.07 3.86 19.91
N ALA A 20 -22.36 2.84 19.43
CA ALA A 20 -20.91 2.83 19.49
C ALA A 20 -20.33 3.65 18.33
N LYS A 21 -19.59 4.73 18.65
CA LYS A 21 -18.78 5.45 17.66
C LYS A 21 -17.82 4.45 17.01
N ALA A 22 -17.87 4.34 15.68
CA ALA A 22 -16.98 3.47 14.93
C ALA A 22 -15.53 3.89 15.22
N ILE A 23 -14.82 3.07 15.99
CA ILE A 23 -13.40 3.27 16.21
C ILE A 23 -12.74 2.76 14.93
N PRO A 24 -11.97 3.58 14.20
CA PRO A 24 -11.22 3.08 13.06
C PRO A 24 -10.40 1.88 13.55
N SER A 25 -10.55 0.74 12.87
CA SER A 25 -9.67 -0.38 13.20
C SER A 25 -8.21 0.08 13.07
N LEU A 26 -7.35 -0.60 13.80
CA LEU A 26 -5.93 -0.37 13.67
C LEU A 26 -5.42 -1.36 12.63
N ASP A 27 -4.80 -0.84 11.56
CA ASP A 27 -4.16 -1.67 10.52
C ASP A 27 -3.18 -2.68 11.15
N PRO A 28 -3.05 -3.91 10.63
CA PRO A 28 -2.13 -4.92 11.16
C PRO A 28 -0.68 -4.43 11.31
N LYS A 29 -0.17 -3.58 10.41
CA LYS A 29 1.19 -3.02 10.55
C LYS A 29 1.27 -2.05 11.71
N SER A 30 0.27 -1.17 11.85
CA SER A 30 0.20 -0.19 12.94
C SER A 30 0.14 -0.89 14.31
N ARG A 31 -0.57 -2.03 14.40
CA ARG A 31 -0.57 -2.88 15.60
C ARG A 31 0.83 -3.37 15.96
N VAL A 32 1.55 -3.93 14.98
CA VAL A 32 2.92 -4.43 15.20
C VAL A 32 3.88 -3.31 15.60
N LEU A 33 3.75 -2.12 15.01
CA LEU A 33 4.57 -0.96 15.38
C LEU A 33 4.33 -0.52 16.84
N ILE A 34 3.06 -0.40 17.25
CA ILE A 34 2.70 -0.02 18.62
C ILE A 34 3.26 -1.04 19.63
N GLU A 35 3.19 -2.34 19.32
CA GLU A 35 3.76 -3.38 20.18
C GLU A 35 5.27 -3.24 20.32
N ARG A 36 5.99 -3.04 19.22
CA ARG A 36 7.46 -2.89 19.23
C ARG A 36 7.91 -1.66 20.00
N VAL A 37 7.23 -0.53 19.82
CA VAL A 37 7.51 0.70 20.57
C VAL A 37 7.26 0.49 22.06
N LYS A 38 6.17 -0.21 22.41
CA LYS A 38 5.90 -0.59 23.81
C LYS A 38 7.00 -1.44 24.41
N THR A 39 7.41 -2.50 23.70
CA THR A 39 8.52 -3.36 24.13
C THR A 39 9.82 -2.57 24.30
N PHE A 40 10.13 -1.64 23.39
CA PHE A 40 11.29 -0.77 23.53
C PHE A 40 11.25 0.05 24.82
N PHE A 41 10.12 0.67 25.17
CA PHE A 41 10.00 1.43 26.40
C PHE A 41 9.96 0.56 27.67
N GLU A 42 9.43 -0.66 27.60
CA GLU A 42 9.51 -1.65 28.68
C GLU A 42 10.95 -2.09 28.94
N GLU A 43 11.71 -2.34 27.87
CA GLU A 43 13.14 -2.66 27.92
C GLU A 43 13.96 -1.50 28.47
N LEU A 44 13.67 -0.27 28.02
CA LEU A 44 14.31 0.93 28.54
C LEU A 44 14.04 1.12 30.04
N LYS A 45 12.78 0.96 30.48
CA LYS A 45 12.41 0.98 31.89
C LYS A 45 13.17 -0.10 32.69
N ARG A 46 13.27 -1.31 32.14
CA ARG A 46 14.00 -2.42 32.78
C ARG A 46 15.47 -2.08 32.99
N ARG A 47 16.12 -1.46 32.02
CA ARG A 47 17.54 -1.04 32.11
C ARG A 47 17.76 0.12 33.09
N LEU A 48 16.82 1.07 33.17
CA LEU A 48 16.89 2.20 34.10
C LEU A 48 16.55 1.80 35.56
N GLY A 49 15.93 0.65 35.77
CA GLY A 49 15.61 0.15 37.11
C GLY A 49 14.77 1.13 37.93
N ASN A 50 15.10 1.30 39.21
CA ASN A 50 14.32 2.14 40.12
C ASN A 50 14.54 3.64 39.93
N GLU A 51 15.58 4.06 39.21
CA GLU A 51 15.87 5.48 38.96
C GLU A 51 14.77 6.14 38.14
N CYS A 52 14.05 5.36 37.32
CA CYS A 52 12.95 5.87 36.52
C CYS A 52 11.66 6.14 37.31
N ARG A 53 11.56 5.80 38.60
CA ARG A 53 10.28 5.82 39.37
C ARG A 53 9.55 7.17 39.35
N ARG A 54 10.29 8.27 39.26
CA ARG A 54 9.75 9.65 39.21
C ARG A 54 9.86 10.31 37.84
N THR A 55 10.18 9.54 36.79
CA THR A 55 10.33 10.04 35.42
C THR A 55 9.22 9.52 34.52
N ILE A 56 9.12 10.10 33.32
CA ILE A 56 8.19 9.64 32.28
C ILE A 56 8.44 8.17 31.88
N PHE A 57 9.66 7.66 32.09
CA PHE A 57 10.04 6.28 31.80
C PHE A 57 9.41 5.25 32.76
N ASN A 58 8.81 5.68 33.88
CA ASN A 58 8.07 4.77 34.75
C ASN A 58 6.77 4.24 34.10
N SER A 59 6.29 4.87 33.03
CA SER A 59 5.05 4.47 32.34
C SER A 59 5.27 4.20 30.84
N PRO A 60 5.73 2.98 30.48
CA PRO A 60 5.95 2.59 29.09
C PRO A 60 4.69 2.70 28.23
N GLY A 61 3.51 2.38 28.79
CA GLY A 61 2.23 2.49 28.09
C GLY A 61 1.90 3.93 27.66
N LYS A 62 2.07 4.89 28.57
CA LYS A 62 1.87 6.31 28.27
C LYS A 62 2.88 6.85 27.27
N LEU A 63 4.16 6.47 27.40
CA LEU A 63 5.19 6.83 26.43
C LEU A 63 4.89 6.29 25.03
N THR A 64 4.41 5.05 24.95
CA THR A 64 4.00 4.45 23.68
C THR A 64 2.82 5.19 23.07
N ALA A 65 1.82 5.52 23.88
CA ALA A 65 0.64 6.26 23.44
C ALA A 65 1.03 7.62 22.83
N LEU A 66 1.92 8.35 23.51
CA LEU A 66 2.45 9.63 23.05
C LEU A 66 3.30 9.46 21.79
N ALA A 67 4.24 8.51 21.76
CA ALA A 67 5.15 8.31 20.63
C ALA A 67 4.43 7.86 19.36
N CYS A 68 3.38 7.04 19.49
CA CYS A 68 2.60 6.54 18.36
C CYS A 68 1.39 7.41 18.02
N GLY A 69 1.10 8.48 18.77
CA GLY A 69 -0.05 9.36 18.53
C GLY A 69 -1.40 8.66 18.73
N VAL A 70 -1.50 7.73 19.68
CA VAL A 70 -2.72 6.95 19.94
C VAL A 70 -3.19 7.09 21.37
N HIS A 71 -4.48 6.82 21.61
CA HIS A 71 -5.03 6.76 22.96
C HIS A 71 -4.39 5.60 23.76
N GLU A 72 -4.16 5.81 25.07
CA GLU A 72 -3.53 4.81 25.96
C GLU A 72 -4.30 3.48 25.97
N ALA A 73 -5.63 3.53 25.93
CA ALA A 73 -6.49 2.35 25.79
C ALA A 73 -6.17 1.50 24.53
N THR A 74 -5.75 2.12 23.42
CA THR A 74 -5.33 1.41 22.20
C THR A 74 -4.09 0.58 22.46
N VAL A 75 -3.10 1.13 23.18
CA VAL A 75 -1.85 0.43 23.52
C VAL A 75 -2.15 -0.83 24.34
N TYR A 76 -2.98 -0.72 25.38
CA TYR A 76 -3.35 -1.85 26.23
C TYR A 76 -4.19 -2.90 25.49
N ARG A 77 -5.11 -2.48 24.62
CA ARG A 77 -5.93 -3.39 23.80
C ARG A 77 -5.07 -4.20 22.82
N VAL A 78 -4.12 -3.53 22.17
CA VAL A 78 -3.17 -4.19 21.25
C VAL A 78 -2.33 -5.21 22.01
N ALA A 79 -1.72 -4.81 23.13
CA ALA A 79 -0.87 -5.69 23.94
C ALA A 79 -1.60 -6.92 24.50
N LYS A 80 -2.88 -6.80 24.88
CA LYS A 80 -3.68 -7.93 25.40
C LYS A 80 -3.97 -9.00 24.32
N THR A 81 -3.95 -8.62 23.05
CA THR A 81 -4.31 -9.52 21.95
C THR A 81 -3.16 -10.45 21.55
N GLN A 82 -1.90 -10.14 21.92
CA GLN A 82 -0.71 -10.78 21.33
C GLN A 82 0.38 -11.13 22.35
N ALA A 83 0.00 -11.57 23.56
CA ALA A 83 0.94 -12.08 24.55
C ALA A 83 1.61 -13.38 24.05
N GLY A 84 2.79 -13.27 23.41
CA GLY A 84 3.60 -14.44 23.05
C GLY A 84 4.59 -14.28 21.89
N MET A 85 4.47 -13.26 21.02
CA MET A 85 5.39 -13.10 19.88
C MET A 85 6.02 -11.70 19.83
N VAL A 86 7.15 -11.54 20.51
CA VAL A 86 7.97 -10.31 20.50
C VAL A 86 8.60 -10.02 19.13
N HIS A 87 8.65 -11.02 18.23
CA HIS A 87 9.33 -10.92 16.92
C HIS A 87 8.41 -11.25 15.73
N ARG A 88 7.16 -10.80 15.75
CA ARG A 88 6.31 -10.96 14.55
C ARG A 88 6.88 -10.13 13.38
N PRO A 89 7.01 -10.71 12.18
CA PRO A 89 7.33 -9.94 10.98
C PRO A 89 6.30 -8.84 10.75
N ILE A 90 6.74 -7.66 10.33
CA ILE A 90 5.81 -6.62 9.86
C ILE A 90 5.07 -7.20 8.65
N PRO A 91 3.73 -7.24 8.64
CA PRO A 91 2.99 -7.70 7.48
C PRO A 91 3.42 -6.89 6.26
N ARG A 92 3.99 -7.56 5.25
CA ARG A 92 4.27 -6.91 3.97
C ARG A 92 2.94 -6.52 3.35
N THR A 93 2.86 -5.33 2.75
CA THR A 93 1.75 -5.01 1.85
C THR A 93 1.76 -6.12 0.80
N LYS A 94 0.72 -6.96 0.74
CA LYS A 94 0.61 -7.88 -0.38
C LYS A 94 0.50 -7.00 -1.62
N HIS A 95 1.45 -7.13 -2.54
CA HIS A 95 1.27 -6.58 -3.86
C HIS A 95 0.05 -7.31 -4.40
N VAL A 96 -1.08 -6.61 -4.56
CA VAL A 96 -2.24 -7.22 -5.20
C VAL A 96 -1.77 -7.53 -6.61
N GLU A 97 -1.53 -8.81 -6.91
CA GLU A 97 -1.30 -9.25 -8.27
C GLU A 97 -2.55 -8.88 -9.05
N ARG A 98 -2.50 -7.75 -9.77
CA ARG A 98 -3.60 -7.35 -10.64
C ARG A 98 -3.77 -8.45 -11.67
N ASN A 99 -4.98 -9.01 -11.73
CA ASN A 99 -5.40 -9.96 -12.74
C ASN A 99 -5.02 -9.40 -14.13
N PRO A 100 -4.44 -10.20 -15.04
CA PRO A 100 -4.16 -9.77 -16.42
C PRO A 100 -5.34 -9.04 -17.09
N ARG A 101 -6.58 -9.48 -16.84
CA ARG A 101 -7.78 -8.80 -17.35
C ARG A 101 -7.95 -7.37 -16.83
N GLN A 102 -7.58 -7.12 -15.57
CA GLN A 102 -7.67 -5.80 -14.97
C GLN A 102 -6.55 -4.89 -15.52
N ARG A 103 -5.32 -5.40 -15.64
CA ARG A 103 -4.20 -4.65 -16.23
C ARG A 103 -4.53 -4.18 -17.65
N ARG A 104 -5.12 -5.07 -18.44
CA ARG A 104 -5.59 -4.76 -19.79
C ARG A 104 -6.67 -3.70 -19.82
N ARG A 105 -7.68 -3.77 -18.93
CA ARG A 105 -8.71 -2.72 -18.85
C ARG A 105 -8.09 -1.37 -18.45
N ASP A 106 -7.20 -1.37 -17.49
CA ASP A 106 -6.52 -0.15 -17.03
C ASP A 106 -5.68 0.47 -18.16
N ALA A 107 -4.97 -0.35 -18.94
CA ALA A 107 -4.18 0.11 -20.10
C ALA A 107 -5.07 0.72 -21.19
N LEU A 108 -6.16 0.03 -21.55
CA LEU A 108 -7.13 0.53 -22.54
C LEU A 108 -7.82 1.81 -22.06
N GLN A 109 -8.18 1.90 -20.78
CA GLN A 109 -8.78 3.11 -20.21
C GLN A 109 -7.80 4.29 -20.19
N LYS A 110 -6.52 4.02 -19.96
CA LYS A 110 -5.50 5.07 -19.81
C LYS A 110 -4.99 5.60 -21.15
N TYR A 111 -4.86 4.73 -22.16
CA TYR A 111 -4.21 5.09 -23.43
C TYR A 111 -5.06 4.80 -24.67
N GLY A 112 -6.14 4.02 -24.56
CA GLY A 112 -6.94 3.61 -25.72
C GLY A 112 -7.49 4.79 -26.53
N ASP A 113 -7.87 5.88 -25.86
CA ASP A 113 -8.40 7.08 -26.52
C ASP A 113 -7.31 7.87 -27.27
N GLN A 114 -6.07 7.87 -26.78
CA GLN A 114 -4.97 8.65 -27.35
C GLN A 114 -4.16 7.88 -28.38
N TRP A 115 -3.89 6.61 -28.09
CA TRP A 115 -2.94 5.78 -28.83
C TRP A 115 -3.58 4.55 -29.45
N GLY A 116 -4.78 4.13 -29.01
CA GLY A 116 -5.36 2.87 -29.46
C GLY A 116 -5.67 2.83 -30.96
N SER A 117 -6.08 3.96 -31.56
CA SER A 117 -6.25 4.05 -33.02
C SER A 117 -4.91 4.01 -33.74
N VAL A 118 -3.90 4.74 -33.25
CA VAL A 118 -2.55 4.83 -33.84
C VAL A 118 -1.85 3.48 -33.80
N VAL A 119 -1.86 2.82 -32.64
CA VAL A 119 -1.29 1.48 -32.43
C VAL A 119 -1.96 0.46 -33.32
N ARG A 120 -3.30 0.45 -33.41
CA ARG A 120 -4.05 -0.49 -34.26
C ARG A 120 -3.73 -0.31 -35.74
N HIS A 121 -3.72 0.92 -36.25
CA HIS A 121 -3.37 1.18 -37.66
C HIS A 121 -1.94 0.78 -37.97
N PHE A 122 -0.99 1.14 -37.09
CA PHE A 122 0.41 0.77 -37.25
C PHE A 122 0.62 -0.74 -37.31
N ILE A 123 0.01 -1.50 -36.39
CA ILE A 123 0.09 -2.96 -36.39
C ILE A 123 -0.55 -3.54 -37.65
N HIS A 124 -1.73 -3.06 -38.02
CA HIS A 124 -2.44 -3.53 -39.19
C HIS A 124 -1.66 -3.30 -40.49
N ASP A 125 -1.01 -2.14 -40.63
CA ASP A 125 -0.16 -1.83 -41.79
C ASP A 125 1.09 -2.71 -41.85
N LYS A 126 1.68 -3.02 -40.68
CA LYS A 126 2.84 -3.91 -40.58
C LYS A 126 2.51 -5.36 -40.89
N LEU A 127 1.37 -5.86 -40.42
CA LEU A 127 0.86 -7.19 -40.73
C LEU A 127 0.48 -7.31 -42.20
N ARG A 128 -0.16 -6.28 -42.77
CA ARG A 128 -0.51 -6.24 -44.20
C ARG A 128 0.72 -6.25 -45.11
N ALA A 129 1.83 -5.68 -44.64
CA ALA A 129 3.12 -5.71 -45.34
C ALA A 129 3.87 -7.05 -45.21
N GLU A 130 3.27 -8.07 -44.58
CA GLU A 130 3.85 -9.41 -44.33
C GLU A 130 5.23 -9.38 -43.66
N ARG A 131 5.52 -8.30 -42.92
CA ARG A 131 6.78 -8.20 -42.19
C ARG A 131 6.68 -8.99 -40.89
N HIS A 132 7.63 -9.89 -40.64
CA HIS A 132 7.81 -10.48 -39.33
C HIS A 132 8.29 -9.39 -38.37
N VAL A 133 7.37 -8.82 -37.59
CA VAL A 133 7.65 -7.78 -36.61
C VAL A 133 7.33 -8.32 -35.23
N THR A 134 8.29 -8.27 -34.31
CA THR A 134 8.03 -8.63 -32.92
C THR A 134 7.34 -7.49 -32.19
N VAL A 135 6.64 -7.80 -31.08
CA VAL A 135 5.99 -6.78 -30.24
C VAL A 135 6.99 -5.73 -29.75
N GLU A 136 8.25 -6.13 -29.51
CA GLU A 136 9.30 -5.21 -29.06
C GLU A 136 9.74 -4.26 -30.17
N ASP A 137 9.87 -4.77 -31.40
CA ASP A 137 10.24 -3.97 -32.56
C ASP A 137 9.15 -2.96 -32.91
N ALA A 138 7.88 -3.39 -32.86
CA ALA A 138 6.74 -2.50 -33.05
C ALA A 138 6.68 -1.41 -31.98
N TRP A 139 6.94 -1.74 -30.71
CA TRP A 139 6.96 -0.77 -29.61
C TRP A 139 8.07 0.26 -29.76
N LYS A 140 9.29 -0.17 -30.13
CA LYS A 140 10.43 0.73 -30.37
C LYS A 140 10.16 1.66 -31.54
N GLU A 141 9.74 1.11 -32.67
CA GLU A 141 9.49 1.89 -33.89
C GLU A 141 8.36 2.91 -33.68
N LEU A 142 7.31 2.54 -32.93
CA LEU A 142 6.24 3.47 -32.58
C LEU A 142 6.75 4.62 -31.68
N GLY A 143 7.67 4.33 -30.76
CA GLY A 143 8.32 5.33 -29.91
C GLY A 143 9.28 6.25 -30.66
N GLU A 144 9.90 5.76 -31.73
CA GLU A 144 10.75 6.56 -32.63
C GLU A 144 9.93 7.47 -33.55
N ILE A 145 8.79 6.99 -34.06
CA ILE A 145 7.91 7.76 -34.95
C ILE A 145 7.12 8.83 -34.16
N HIS A 146 6.79 8.54 -32.90
CA HIS A 146 5.97 9.42 -32.07
C HIS A 146 6.68 9.80 -30.77
N GLU A 147 7.29 11.00 -30.76
CA GLU A 147 8.02 11.58 -29.61
C GLU A 147 7.17 11.75 -28.32
N GLY A 148 5.86 11.51 -28.38
CA GLY A 148 4.93 11.56 -27.24
C GLY A 148 4.49 10.20 -26.69
N PHE A 149 5.01 9.09 -27.22
CA PHE A 149 4.55 7.76 -26.85
C PHE A 149 5.00 7.37 -25.43
N ARG A 150 4.03 7.30 -24.50
CA ARG A 150 4.29 7.07 -23.06
C ARG A 150 3.89 5.69 -22.55
N MET A 151 3.46 4.80 -23.44
CA MET A 151 3.02 3.47 -23.09
C MET A 151 4.23 2.57 -22.83
N SER A 152 4.26 1.89 -21.69
CA SER A 152 5.30 0.89 -21.42
C SER A 152 5.13 -0.34 -22.32
N GLN A 153 6.22 -1.06 -22.58
CA GLN A 153 6.21 -2.27 -23.40
C GLN A 153 5.20 -3.32 -22.89
N THR A 154 5.01 -3.42 -21.57
CA THR A 154 4.00 -4.28 -20.96
C THR A 154 2.57 -3.85 -21.24
N GLU A 155 2.30 -2.54 -21.19
CA GLU A 155 0.98 -1.98 -21.51
C GLU A 155 0.66 -2.16 -23.00
N PHE A 156 1.68 -1.97 -23.86
CA PHE A 156 1.58 -2.20 -25.30
C PHE A 156 1.27 -3.66 -25.62
N ARG A 157 1.99 -4.62 -25.03
CA ARG A 157 1.72 -6.05 -25.21
C ARG A 157 0.31 -6.46 -24.77
N ASP A 158 -0.17 -5.90 -23.66
CA ASP A 158 -1.53 -6.18 -23.15
C ASP A 158 -2.62 -5.63 -24.11
N GLU A 159 -2.30 -4.62 -24.92
CA GLU A 159 -3.15 -4.07 -25.98
C GLU A 159 -3.09 -4.87 -27.28
N THR A 160 -1.91 -5.35 -27.69
CA THR A 160 -1.71 -6.06 -28.98
C THR A 160 -2.15 -7.52 -28.98
N THR A 161 -2.34 -8.16 -27.82
CA THR A 161 -2.74 -9.58 -27.73
C THR A 161 -4.25 -9.77 -27.96
N MET A 162 -4.86 -8.97 -28.86
CA MET A 162 -6.31 -8.99 -29.12
C MET A 162 -6.75 -9.74 -30.37
N ASP A 163 -5.82 -10.19 -31.22
CA ASP A 163 -6.11 -10.98 -32.41
C ASP A 163 -5.29 -12.28 -32.43
#